data_AF-A0A7V9F5T7-F1
#
_entry.id   AF-A0A7V9F5T7-F1
#
_cell.length_a   1.000
_cell.length_b   1.000
_cell.length_c   1.000
_cell.angle_alpha   90.00
_cell.angle_beta   90.00
_cell.angle_gamma   90.00
#
_symmetry.space_group_name_H-M   'P 1'
#
loop_
_entity.id
_entity.type
_entity.pdbx_description
1 polymer ?
#
loop_
_entity_poly.entity_id
_entity_poly.type
_entity_poly.pdbx_seq_one_letter_code
_entity_poly.pdbx_strand_id
1 'polypeptide(L)' 'MSSPQDFRLGGATTPRLIEVVALQPSDAENAQSGGADRIQVCAWSDGEPWSVEPAVVRAIVHAVDLPVRVT' A
#
# COMPACT_ATOMS: atom_id res chain seq x y z
N MET A 1 -15.89 -9.04 27.25
CA MET A 1 -14.67 -8.93 26.42
C MET A 1 -15.14 -8.91 24.96
N SER A 2 -15.16 -7.74 24.31
CA SER A 2 -15.65 -7.63 22.93
C SER A 2 -14.65 -8.28 21.98
N SER A 3 -15.12 -9.22 21.16
CA SER A 3 -14.33 -9.88 20.12
C SER A 3 -14.05 -8.89 18.98
N PRO A 4 -12.81 -8.77 18.48
CA PRO A 4 -12.42 -7.72 17.52
C PRO A 4 -12.89 -7.95 16.06
N GLN A 5 -13.95 -8.72 15.82
CA GLN A 5 -14.10 -9.45 14.56
C GLN A 5 -15.11 -8.89 13.54
N ASP A 6 -15.79 -7.77 13.79
CA ASP A 6 -16.86 -7.34 12.86
C ASP A 6 -16.77 -5.85 12.49
N PHE A 7 -15.62 -5.40 11.96
CA PHE A 7 -15.62 -4.20 11.12
C PHE A 7 -16.01 -4.57 9.69
N ARG A 8 -17.31 -4.82 9.45
CA ARG A 8 -17.86 -4.95 8.10
C ARG A 8 -18.28 -3.58 7.61
N LEU A 9 -17.46 -2.95 6.77
CA LEU A 9 -17.92 -1.87 5.89
C LEU A 9 -19.09 -2.46 5.07
N GLY A 10 -20.30 -1.94 5.20
CA GLY A 10 -21.46 -2.39 4.42
C GLY A 10 -21.52 -1.68 3.06
N GLY A 11 -22.00 -2.37 2.02
CA GLY A 11 -22.31 -1.77 0.72
C GLY A 11 -21.62 -2.46 -0.47
N ALA A 12 -22.45 -2.82 -1.47
CA ALA A 12 -22.22 -3.35 -2.82
C ALA A 12 -20.86 -4.01 -3.15
N THR A 13 -20.91 -5.20 -3.76
CA THR A 13 -19.78 -6.08 -4.10
C THR A 13 -18.89 -5.55 -5.24
N THR A 14 -18.44 -4.29 -5.16
CA THR A 14 -17.21 -3.89 -5.84
C THR A 14 -16.08 -4.66 -5.15
N PRO A 15 -15.17 -5.33 -5.88
CA PRO A 15 -14.03 -6.00 -5.25
C PRO A 15 -13.32 -5.01 -4.35
N ARG A 16 -13.21 -5.36 -3.05
CA ARG A 16 -12.53 -4.52 -2.07
C ARG A 16 -11.05 -4.77 -2.18
N LEU A 17 -10.34 -3.73 -2.55
CA LEU A 17 -8.89 -3.70 -2.69
C LEU A 17 -8.28 -3.10 -1.41
N ILE A 18 -7.33 -3.80 -0.82
CA ILE A 18 -6.45 -3.24 0.21
C ILE A 18 -5.20 -2.70 -0.50
N GLU A 19 -5.08 -1.37 -0.55
CA GLU A 19 -3.88 -0.70 -1.03
C GLU A 19 -3.09 -0.13 0.15
N VAL A 20 -1.79 -0.39 0.18
CA VAL A 20 -0.88 0.08 1.24
C VAL A 20 0.13 1.06 0.67
N VAL A 21 0.34 2.17 1.37
CA VAL A 21 1.40 3.13 1.06
C VAL A 21 2.73 2.58 1.54
N ALA A 22 3.69 2.42 0.64
CA ALA A 22 5.06 2.01 0.95
C ALA A 22 6.02 3.18 0.70
N LEU A 23 6.85 3.49 1.69
CA LEU A 23 7.88 4.52 1.61
C LEU A 23 9.27 3.90 1.36
N GLN A 24 9.42 2.61 1.65
CA GLN A 24 10.63 1.83 1.44
C GLN A 24 10.30 0.37 1.07
N PRO A 25 11.27 -0.41 0.55
CA PRO A 25 11.05 -1.81 0.15
C PRO A 25 10.45 -2.70 1.24
N SER A 26 10.91 -2.55 2.50
CA SER A 26 10.43 -3.37 3.62
C SER A 26 8.94 -3.13 3.93
N ASP A 27 8.42 -1.92 3.70
CA ASP A 27 6.99 -1.65 3.85
C ASP A 27 6.18 -2.46 2.83
N ALA A 28 6.67 -2.55 1.59
CA ALA A 28 6.03 -3.29 0.52
C ALA A 28 6.06 -4.80 0.78
N GLU A 29 7.19 -5.34 1.22
CA GLU A 29 7.33 -6.76 1.62
C GLU A 29 6.37 -7.13 2.75
N ASN A 30 6.29 -6.27 3.78
CA ASN A 30 5.37 -6.45 4.89
C ASN A 30 3.91 -6.35 4.46
N ALA A 31 3.59 -5.40 3.57
CA ALA A 31 2.24 -5.25 3.02
C ALA A 31 1.83 -6.48 2.20
N GLN A 32 2.72 -7.03 1.37
CA GLN A 32 2.48 -8.27 0.63
C GLN A 32 2.24 -9.44 1.58
N SER A 33 3.12 -9.61 2.57
CA SER A 33 2.97 -10.66 3.58
C SER A 33 1.67 -10.51 4.41
N GLY A 34 1.20 -9.27 4.56
CA GLY A 34 -0.05 -8.91 5.23
C GLY A 34 -1.32 -9.03 4.37
N GLY A 35 -1.19 -9.40 3.10
CA GLY A 35 -2.34 -9.59 2.19
C GLY A 35 -2.84 -8.31 1.53
N ALA A 36 -1.97 -7.31 1.33
CA ALA A 36 -2.29 -6.20 0.45
C ALA A 36 -2.48 -6.69 -0.99
N ASP A 37 -3.38 -6.05 -1.72
CA ASP A 37 -3.63 -6.34 -3.13
C ASP A 37 -2.81 -5.44 -4.06
N ARG A 38 -2.36 -4.29 -3.56
CA ARG A 38 -1.62 -3.28 -4.33
C ARG A 38 -0.73 -2.41 -3.44
N ILE A 39 0.39 -1.97 -3.98
CA ILE A 39 1.28 -0.99 -3.35
C ILE A 39 1.10 0.38 -3.99
N GLN A 40 0.94 1.40 -3.16
CA GLN A 40 1.06 2.81 -3.56
C GLN A 40 2.41 3.35 -3.12
N VAL A 41 3.14 3.98 -4.03
CA VAL A 41 4.33 4.78 -3.73
C VAL A 41 3.97 6.25 -3.93
N CYS A 42 4.07 7.03 -2.87
CA CYS A 42 3.89 8.48 -2.91
C CYS A 42 4.98 9.15 -2.09
N ALA A 43 5.33 10.38 -2.43
CA ALA A 43 6.11 11.20 -1.51
C ALA A 43 5.15 11.87 -0.55
N TRP A 44 5.38 11.71 0.75
CA TRP A 44 4.60 12.36 1.79
C TRP A 44 5.49 13.24 2.65
N SER A 45 5.34 14.55 2.53
CA SER A 45 5.90 15.55 3.45
C SER A 45 4.83 16.61 3.64
N ASP A 46 4.31 16.72 4.87
CA ASP A 46 3.55 17.85 5.43
C ASP A 46 2.69 18.68 4.44
N GLY A 47 1.91 18.02 3.59
CA GLY A 47 0.91 18.65 2.73
C GLY A 47 1.36 19.07 1.33
N GLU A 48 2.60 18.80 0.91
CA GLU A 48 3.08 19.11 -0.45
C GLU A 48 3.51 17.84 -1.21
N PRO A 49 3.06 17.63 -2.46
CA PRO A 49 3.50 16.52 -3.28
C PRO A 49 4.97 16.72 -3.69
N TRP A 50 5.87 15.91 -3.12
CA TRP A 50 7.22 15.79 -3.62
C TRP A 50 7.28 14.76 -4.76
N SER A 51 8.20 14.92 -5.71
CA SER A 51 8.50 13.84 -6.66
C SER A 51 9.11 12.66 -5.91
N VAL A 52 8.59 11.45 -6.14
CA VAL A 52 9.23 10.23 -5.66
C VAL A 52 10.53 10.01 -6.41
N GLU A 53 11.61 9.71 -5.68
CA GLU A 53 12.90 9.35 -6.28
C GLU A 53 12.76 8.04 -7.09
N PRO A 54 13.11 8.00 -8.38
CA PRO A 54 12.98 6.79 -9.21
C PRO A 54 13.71 5.57 -8.65
N ALA A 55 14.82 5.77 -7.94
CA ALA A 55 15.55 4.69 -7.28
C ALA A 55 14.71 3.99 -6.19
N VAL A 56 13.88 4.74 -5.46
CA VAL A 56 12.96 4.20 -4.44
C VAL A 56 11.85 3.40 -5.11
N VAL A 57 11.23 3.94 -6.18
CA VAL A 57 10.23 3.22 -6.96
C VAL A 57 10.79 1.89 -7.47
N ARG A 58 11.99 1.92 -8.06
CA ARG A 58 12.66 0.72 -8.57
C ARG A 58 12.92 -0.30 -7.46
N ALA A 59 13.40 0.14 -6.30
CA ALA A 59 13.65 -0.76 -5.18
C ALA A 59 12.36 -1.43 -4.68
N ILE A 60 11.26 -0.66 -4.57
CA ILE A 60 9.95 -1.19 -4.17
C ILE A 60 9.40 -2.18 -5.21
N VAL A 61 9.45 -1.84 -6.50
CA VAL A 61 9.01 -2.73 -7.59
C VAL A 61 9.77 -4.06 -7.60
N HIS A 62 11.03 -4.07 -7.19
CA HIS A 62 11.83 -5.30 -7.11
C HIS A 62 11.56 -6.15 -5.85
N ALA A 63 10.95 -5.58 -4.81
CA ALA A 63 10.77 -6.24 -3.51
C ALA A 63 9.45 -7.02 -3.41
N VAL A 64 8.51 -6.80 -4.33
CA VAL A 64 7.16 -7.40 -4.29
C VAL A 64 6.71 -7.87 -5.66
N ASP A 65 5.75 -8.81 -5.65
CA ASP A 65 5.06 -9.33 -6.83
C ASP A 65 3.69 -8.66 -7.04
N LEU A 66 3.34 -7.68 -6.20
CA LEU A 66 2.09 -6.95 -6.27
C LEU A 66 2.14 -5.80 -7.30
N PRO A 67 1.00 -5.40 -7.88
CA PRO A 67 0.92 -4.18 -8.68
C PRO A 67 1.39 -2.96 -7.88
N VAL A 68 2.13 -2.08 -8.54
CA VAL A 68 2.64 -0.84 -7.94
C VAL A 68 2.05 0.38 -8.67
N ARG A 69 1.49 1.34 -7.92
CA ARG A 69 1.06 2.64 -8.43
C ARG A 69 1.96 3.73 -7.85
N VAL A 70 2.42 4.65 -8.69
CA VAL A 70 3.15 5.85 -8.26
C VAL A 70 2.22 7.06 -8.37
N THR A 71 2.20 7.93 -7.35
CA THR A 71 1.39 9.17 -7.31
C THR A 71 2.17 10.35 -6.78
#